data_AF-W1TRY4-F1
#
_entry.id   AF-W1TRY4-F1
#
_cell.length_a   1.000
_cell.length_b   1.000
_cell.length_c   1.000
_cell.angle_alpha   90.00
_cell.angle_beta   90.00
_cell.angle_gamma   90.00
#
_symmetry.space_group_name_H-M   'P 1'
#
loop_
_entity.id
_entity.type
_entity.pdbx_description
1 polymer ?
#
loop_
_entity_poly.entity_id
_entity_poly.type
_entity_poly.pdbx_seq_one_letter_code
_entity_poly.pdbx_strand_id
1 'polypeptide(L)'
;MKVLTVEQVIELHTRLIQATGGLDGVKDIGLIESSLSSAFSTYFGVEKYPSIEEKAARLCYSLVNNHAFLDGNKRIGVFVMIIFL
;
A
#
# COMPACT_ATOMS: atom_id res chain seq x y z
N MET A 1 9.10 9.08 -10.70
CA MET A 1 8.83 8.16 -9.58
C MET A 1 7.83 7.12 -10.07
N LYS A 2 8.12 5.81 -9.92
CA LYS A 2 7.17 4.76 -10.32
C LYS A 2 6.20 4.54 -9.16
N VAL A 3 4.90 4.60 -9.46
CA VAL A 3 3.83 4.39 -8.48
C VAL A 3 3.21 3.02 -8.75
N LEU A 4 2.97 2.24 -7.69
CA LEU A 4 2.30 0.95 -7.79
C LEU A 4 0.81 1.14 -8.09
N THR A 5 0.28 0.34 -9.01
CA THR A 5 -1.17 0.29 -9.25
C THR A 5 -1.86 -0.61 -8.22
N VAL A 6 -3.19 -0.50 -8.11
CA VAL A 6 -3.98 -1.36 -7.23
C VAL A 6 -3.77 -2.83 -7.56
N GLU A 7 -3.79 -3.18 -8.85
CA GLU A 7 -3.58 -4.55 -9.34
C GLU A 7 -2.19 -5.07 -8.97
N GLN A 8 -1.16 -4.22 -9.05
CA GLN A 8 0.18 -4.59 -8.63
C GLN A 8 0.25 -4.85 -7.13
N VAL A 9 -0.44 -4.06 -6.31
CA VAL A 9 -0.49 -4.28 -4.85
C VAL A 9 -1.23 -5.58 -4.52
N ILE A 10 -2.31 -5.90 -5.23
CA ILE A 10 -3.03 -7.17 -5.08
C ILE A 10 -2.14 -8.36 -5.47
N GLU A 11 -1.47 -8.29 -6.63
CA GLU A 11 -0.57 -9.34 -7.09
C GLU A 11 0.60 -9.56 -6.11
N LEU A 12 1.17 -8.47 -5.58
CA LEU A 12 2.21 -8.54 -4.55
C LEU A 12 1.70 -9.18 -3.27
N HIS A 13 0.46 -8.89 -2.86
CA HIS A 13 -0.17 -9.52 -1.70
C HIS A 13 -0.38 -11.02 -1.92
N THR A 14 -0.93 -11.43 -3.06
CA THR A 14 -1.12 -12.84 -3.40
C THR A 14 0.21 -13.60 -3.35
N ARG A 15 1.27 -13.06 -3.96
CA ARG A 15 2.62 -13.68 -3.89
C ARG A 15 3.15 -13.74 -2.45
N LEU A 16 2.92 -12.70 -1.66
CA LEU A 16 3.35 -12.64 -0.27
C LEU A 16 2.65 -13.68 0.60
N ILE A 17 1.34 -13.87 0.42
CA ILE A 17 0.57 -14.91 1.12
C ILE A 17 1.01 -16.31 0.68
N GLN A 18 1.21 -16.55 -0.62
CA GLN A 18 1.74 -17.82 -1.13
C GLN A 18 3.10 -18.16 -0.50
N ALA A 19 3.97 -17.18 -0.29
CA ALA A 19 5.30 -17.39 0.27
C ALA A 19 5.33 -17.48 1.81
N THR A 20 4.39 -16.83 2.51
CA THR A 20 4.47 -16.66 3.99
C THR A 20 3.28 -17.23 4.76
N GLY A 21 2.27 -17.77 4.06
CA GLY A 21 1.03 -18.29 4.64
C GLY A 21 0.04 -17.19 5.07
N GLY A 22 -1.18 -17.60 5.41
CA GLY A 22 -2.28 -16.70 5.74
C GLY A 22 -3.46 -16.83 4.79
N LEU A 23 -4.49 -16.03 5.01
CA LEU A 23 -5.68 -16.00 4.15
C LEU A 23 -5.50 -15.03 2.99
N ASP A 24 -5.47 -15.57 1.77
CA ASP A 24 -5.47 -14.75 0.55
C ASP A 24 -6.85 -14.11 0.33
N GLY A 25 -6.86 -12.94 -0.29
CA GLY A 25 -8.08 -12.24 -0.67
C GLY A 25 -8.10 -10.78 -0.25
N VAL A 26 -8.70 -9.98 -1.13
CA VAL A 26 -8.99 -8.58 -0.91
C VAL A 26 -10.30 -8.47 -0.13
N LYS A 27 -10.28 -7.71 0.97
CA LYS A 27 -11.48 -7.36 1.74
C LYS A 27 -12.23 -6.21 1.07
N ASP A 28 -11.51 -5.17 0.66
CA ASP A 28 -12.07 -3.98 0.03
C ASP A 28 -11.02 -3.30 -0.85
N ILE A 29 -11.30 -3.21 -2.15
CA ILE A 29 -10.42 -2.59 -3.15
C ILE A 29 -10.30 -1.08 -2.91
N GLY A 30 -11.38 -0.42 -2.48
CA GLY A 30 -11.40 1.02 -2.22
C GLY A 30 -10.45 1.41 -1.08
N LEU A 31 -10.14 0.49 -0.16
CA LEU A 31 -9.15 0.70 0.89
C LEU A 31 -7.70 0.64 0.38
N ILE A 32 -7.44 -0.09 -0.70
CA ILE A 32 -6.16 -0.10 -1.42
C ILE A 32 -6.01 1.21 -2.20
N GLU A 33 -7.04 1.60 -2.96
CA GLU A 33 -7.09 2.87 -3.69
C GLU A 33 -6.87 4.08 -2.77
N SER A 34 -7.58 4.10 -1.63
CA SER A 34 -7.41 5.11 -0.59
C SER A 34 -5.98 5.17 -0.07
N SER A 35 -5.36 4.01 0.15
CA SER A 35 -3.97 3.93 0.62
C SER A 35 -2.99 4.56 -0.37
N LEU A 36 -3.10 4.19 -1.65
CA LEU A 36 -2.26 4.71 -2.71
C LEU A 36 -2.49 6.22 -2.89
N SER A 37 -3.74 6.65 -3.06
CA SER A 37 -4.10 8.06 -3.25
C SER A 37 -3.60 8.94 -2.10
N SER A 38 -3.70 8.47 -0.86
CA SER A 38 -3.30 9.25 0.30
C SER A 38 -1.80 9.57 0.38
N ALA A 39 -0.93 8.78 -0.26
CA ALA A 39 0.51 9.03 -0.29
C ALA A 39 0.89 10.12 -1.30
N PHE A 40 0.07 10.33 -2.34
CA PHE A 40 0.30 11.31 -3.41
C PHE A 40 -0.68 12.48 -3.37
N SER A 41 -1.39 12.66 -2.25
CA SER A 41 -2.35 13.74 -2.09
C SER A 41 -1.69 15.11 -2.04
N THR A 42 -2.31 16.09 -2.71
CA THR A 42 -1.85 17.47 -2.82
C THR A 42 -2.90 18.42 -2.27
N TYR A 43 -2.49 19.47 -1.55
CA TYR A 43 -3.36 20.52 -1.04
C TYR A 43 -2.82 21.89 -1.45
N PHE A 44 -3.66 22.71 -2.09
CA PHE A 44 -3.25 23.99 -2.68
C PHE A 44 -1.99 23.91 -3.57
N GLY A 45 -1.85 22.82 -4.33
CA GLY A 45 -0.69 22.61 -5.19
C GLY A 45 0.58 22.13 -4.47
N VAL A 46 0.54 21.94 -3.15
CA VAL A 46 1.66 21.44 -2.34
C VAL A 46 1.42 19.97 -1.99
N GLU A 47 2.38 19.11 -2.29
CA GLU A 47 2.33 17.70 -1.90
C GLU A 47 2.33 17.60 -0.37
N LYS A 48 1.44 16.76 0.17
CA LYS A 48 1.37 16.52 1.62
C LYS A 48 2.61 15.79 2.14
N TYR A 49 3.22 14.95 1.30
CA TYR A 49 4.41 14.17 1.60
C TYR A 49 5.47 14.44 0.52
N PRO A 50 6.31 15.49 0.67
CA PRO A 50 7.22 15.92 -0.40
C PRO A 50 8.33 14.92 -0.70
N SER A 51 8.93 14.29 0.31
CA SER A 51 10.03 13.35 0.12
C SER A 51 9.56 11.94 -0.27
N ILE A 52 10.46 11.13 -0.85
CA ILE A 52 10.15 9.74 -1.17
C ILE A 52 9.97 8.91 0.10
N GLU A 53 10.73 9.20 1.15
CA GLU A 53 10.66 8.55 2.45
C GLU A 53 9.31 8.80 3.13
N GLU A 54 8.80 10.03 3.09
CA GLU A 54 7.48 10.36 3.63
C GLU A 54 6.36 9.64 2.88
N LYS A 55 6.43 9.57 1.54
CA LYS A 55 5.46 8.83 0.72
C LYS A 55 5.50 7.34 1.03
N ALA A 56 6.69 6.76 1.17
CA ALA A 56 6.89 5.35 1.53
C ALA A 56 6.30 5.05 2.92
N ALA A 57 6.61 5.88 3.92
CA ALA A 57 6.08 5.75 5.26
C ALA A 57 4.54 5.87 5.27
N ARG A 58 3.99 6.79 4.47
CA ARG A 58 2.54 6.96 4.34
C ARG A 58 1.87 5.74 3.73
N LEU A 59 2.44 5.17 2.66
CA LEU A 59 1.96 3.94 2.01
C LEU A 59 1.93 2.78 3.01
N CYS A 60 3.04 2.57 3.74
CA CYS A 60 3.14 1.56 4.78
C CYS A 60 2.02 1.71 5.81
N TYR A 61 1.96 2.89 6.44
CA TYR A 61 0.95 3.17 7.47
C TYR A 61 -0.47 2.95 6.95
N SER A 62 -0.79 3.40 5.73
CA SER A 62 -2.16 3.28 5.21
C SER A 62 -2.55 1.84 4.96
N LEU A 63 -1.71 1.06 4.29
CA LEU A 63 -2.02 -0.33 3.99
C LEU A 63 -2.13 -1.18 5.26
N VAL A 64 -1.30 -0.89 6.27
CA VAL A 64 -1.40 -1.55 7.58
C VAL A 64 -2.71 -1.20 8.28
N ASN A 65 -3.09 0.08 8.35
CA ASN A 65 -4.24 0.53 9.16
C ASN A 65 -5.58 0.43 8.43
N ASN A 66 -5.61 0.48 7.10
CA ASN A 66 -6.85 0.38 6.35
C ASN A 66 -7.38 -1.07 6.33
N HIS A 67 -6.53 -2.07 6.59
CA HIS A 67 -6.93 -3.48 6.60
C HIS A 67 -7.66 -3.92 5.31
N ALA A 68 -7.10 -3.56 4.15
CA ALA A 68 -7.71 -3.78 2.85
C ALA A 68 -7.74 -5.27 2.40
N PHE A 69 -6.95 -6.13 3.06
CA PHE A 69 -6.88 -7.57 2.79
C PHE A 69 -7.44 -8.39 3.96
N LEU A 70 -7.88 -9.62 3.68
CA LEU A 70 -8.41 -10.53 4.69
C LEU A 70 -7.35 -10.90 5.76
N ASP A 71 -6.10 -11.05 5.34
CA ASP A 71 -4.92 -11.22 6.19
C ASP A 71 -3.70 -10.54 5.53
N GLY A 72 -2.57 -10.44 6.23
CA GLY A 72 -1.31 -10.00 5.66
C GLY A 72 -1.11 -8.49 5.57
N ASN A 73 -2.04 -7.67 6.04
CA ASN A 73 -2.00 -6.20 5.97
C ASN A 73 -0.68 -5.57 6.45
N LYS A 74 -0.13 -6.05 7.58
CA LYS A 74 1.17 -5.62 8.09
C LYS A 74 2.32 -5.95 7.13
N ARG A 75 2.30 -7.16 6.58
CA ARG A 75 3.34 -7.67 5.67
C ARG A 75 3.29 -6.92 4.34
N ILE A 76 2.11 -6.78 3.73
CA ILE A 76 1.98 -6.06 2.45
C ILE A 76 2.28 -4.57 2.60
N GLY A 77 1.93 -3.94 3.73
CA GLY A 77 2.29 -2.53 3.98
C GLY A 77 3.80 -2.30 3.98
N VAL A 78 4.56 -3.13 4.69
CA VAL A 78 6.04 -3.07 4.70
C VAL A 78 6.60 -3.43 3.32
N PHE A 79 6.03 -4.43 2.65
CA PHE A 79 6.55 -4.88 1.35
C PHE A 79 6.36 -3.84 0.25
N VAL A 80 5.18 -3.19 0.20
CA VAL A 80 4.90 -2.07 -0.71
C VAL A 80 5.82 -0.88 -0.43
N MET A 81 6.08 -0.57 0.84
CA MET A 81 7.03 0.48 1.22
C MET A 81 8.43 0.20 0.68
N ILE A 82 8.93 -1.04 0.84
CA ILE A 82 10.26 -1.44 0.37
C ILE A 82 10.35 -1.42 -1.17
N ILE A 83 9.30 -1.85 -1.88
CA ILE A 83 9.28 -1.86 -3.35
C ILE A 83 9.21 -0.44 -3.93
N PHE A 84 8.55 0.47 -3.23
CA PHE A 84 8.39 1.86 -3.67
C PHE A 84 9.68 2.70 -3.50
N LEU A 85 10.47 2.41 -2.45
CA LEU A 85 11.79 3.03 -2.22
C LEU A 85 12.83 2.56 -3.22
#